data_AF-A0A935ADF5-F1
#
_entry.id   AF-A0A935ADF5-F1
#
_cell.length_a   1.000
_cell.length_b   1.000
_cell.length_c   1.000
_cell.angle_alpha   90.00
_cell.angle_beta   90.00
_cell.angle_gamma   90.00
#
_symmetry.space_group_name_H-M   'P 1'
#
loop_
_entity.id
_entity.type
_entity.pdbx_description
1 polymer ?
#
loop_
_entity_poly.entity_id
_entity_poly.type
_entity_poly.pdbx_seq_one_letter_code
_entity_poly.pdbx_strand_id
1 'polypeptide(L)'
;MICSNALTSPNDSLLQATSRRLEYLGLHTLRATSTGDTEAVSALFAQFINCTYRSYALEERWLSAWTPLDREAHVREHTHLIELTTELYMNFMADDRLTCASIRRALEEAFLPHIFIRDRALLPCHHTVSP
;
A
#
# COMPACT_ATOMS: atom_id res chain seq x y z
N MET A 1 13.17 17.64 32.22
CA MET A 1 13.16 16.22 31.81
C MET A 1 11.82 15.62 32.21
N ILE A 2 10.88 15.57 31.27
CA ILE A 2 9.75 14.63 31.27
C ILE A 2 9.61 14.20 29.81
N CYS A 3 10.24 13.08 29.45
CA CYS A 3 9.99 12.42 28.19
C CYS A 3 8.62 11.76 28.32
N SER A 4 7.59 12.42 27.82
CA SER A 4 6.27 11.79 27.68
C SER A 4 6.44 10.62 26.72
N ASN A 5 6.31 9.40 27.26
CA ASN A 5 6.07 8.20 26.47
C ASN A 5 4.85 8.50 25.60
N ALA A 6 5.09 8.81 24.32
CA ALA A 6 4.05 8.77 23.32
C ALA A 6 3.60 7.31 23.23
N LEU A 7 2.57 6.99 24.02
CA LEU A 7 1.77 5.79 23.84
C LEU A 7 1.34 5.82 22.37
N THR A 8 1.96 5.00 21.53
CA THR A 8 1.52 4.76 20.16
C THR A 8 0.03 4.47 20.23
N SER A 9 -0.78 5.33 19.61
CA SER A 9 -2.22 5.10 19.57
C SER A 9 -2.45 3.71 18.97
N PRO A 10 -3.47 2.94 19.41
CA PRO A 10 -3.83 1.67 18.78
C PRO A 10 -3.95 1.79 17.25
N ASN A 11 -4.34 2.98 16.80
CA ASN A 11 -4.46 3.31 15.40
C ASN A 11 -3.12 3.58 14.69
N ASP A 12 -2.11 4.13 15.37
CA ASP A 12 -0.74 4.27 14.81
C ASP A 12 -0.12 2.87 14.59
N SER A 13 -0.37 1.97 15.54
CA SER A 13 0.06 0.57 15.44
C SER A 13 -0.66 -0.17 14.32
N LEU A 14 -1.97 0.08 14.16
CA LEU A 14 -2.76 -0.49 13.07
C LEU A 14 -2.30 0.03 11.71
N LEU A 15 -2.09 1.34 11.57
CA LEU A 15 -1.57 1.96 10.35
C LEU A 15 -0.21 1.37 9.96
N GLN A 16 0.72 1.28 10.91
CA GLN A 16 2.02 0.68 10.67
C GLN A 16 1.92 -0.79 10.27
N ALA A 17 1.04 -1.56 10.91
CA ALA A 17 0.82 -2.96 10.56
C ALA A 17 0.24 -3.12 9.15
N THR A 18 -0.72 -2.27 8.76
CA THR A 18 -1.33 -2.31 7.42
C THR A 18 -0.35 -1.88 6.34
N SER A 19 0.43 -0.82 6.54
CA SER A 19 1.44 -0.38 5.57
C SER A 19 2.51 -1.47 5.36
N ARG A 20 3.01 -2.11 6.43
CA ARG A 20 3.97 -3.24 6.32
C ARG A 20 3.36 -4.43 5.59
N ARG A 21 2.08 -4.74 5.84
CA ARG A 21 1.39 -5.84 5.17
C ARG A 21 1.19 -5.54 3.68
N LEU A 22 0.88 -4.29 3.34
CA LEU A 22 0.72 -3.84 1.96
C LEU A 22 2.05 -3.94 1.19
N GLU A 23 3.14 -3.47 1.78
CA GLU A 23 4.50 -3.62 1.25
C GLU A 23 4.86 -5.09 1.01
N TYR A 24 4.66 -5.94 2.03
CA TYR A 24 4.91 -7.38 1.93
C TYR A 24 4.14 -8.00 0.76
N LEU A 25 2.83 -7.72 0.67
CA LEU A 25 1.98 -8.28 -0.38
C LEU A 25 2.39 -7.80 -1.76
N GLY A 26 2.73 -6.52 -1.93
CA GLY A 26 3.20 -5.97 -3.20
C GLY A 26 4.49 -6.64 -3.66
N LEU A 27 5.48 -6.77 -2.77
CA LEU A 27 6.77 -7.41 -3.07
C LEU A 27 6.63 -8.91 -3.38
N HIS A 28 5.81 -9.63 -2.60
CA HIS A 28 5.58 -11.05 -2.83
C HIS A 28 4.81 -11.31 -4.12
N THR A 29 3.81 -10.48 -4.44
CA THR A 29 3.09 -10.56 -5.72
C THR A 29 4.05 -10.30 -6.88
N LEU A 30 4.88 -9.25 -6.78
CA LEU A 30 5.89 -8.92 -7.79
C LEU A 30 6.85 -10.10 -8.02
N ARG A 31 7.35 -10.72 -6.93
CA ARG A 31 8.21 -11.90 -7.04
C ARG A 31 7.51 -13.08 -7.70
N ALA A 32 6.25 -13.32 -7.37
CA ALA A 32 5.46 -14.40 -7.98
C ALA A 32 5.32 -14.18 -9.50
N THR A 33 5.19 -12.94 -9.98
CA THR A 33 5.13 -12.66 -11.43
C THR A 33 6.38 -13.13 -12.19
N SER A 34 7.55 -13.19 -11.53
CA SER A 34 8.80 -13.66 -12.14
C SER A 34 8.90 -15.19 -12.23
N THR A 35 8.04 -15.92 -11.51
CA THR A 35 8.05 -17.40 -11.49
C THR A 35 7.09 -18.02 -12.51
N GLY A 36 6.17 -17.23 -13.07
CA GLY A 36 5.13 -17.70 -13.98
C GLY A 36 4.00 -18.48 -13.30
N ASP A 37 3.99 -18.54 -11.96
CA ASP A 37 2.93 -19.15 -11.16
C ASP A 37 1.71 -18.21 -11.11
N THR A 38 0.80 -18.38 -12.07
CA THR A 38 -0.40 -17.53 -12.20
C THR A 38 -1.33 -17.69 -11.00
N GLU A 39 -1.46 -18.89 -10.43
CA GLU A 39 -2.29 -19.13 -9.25
C GLU A 39 -1.77 -18.37 -8.02
N ALA A 40 -0.46 -18.44 -7.77
CA ALA A 40 0.15 -17.68 -6.68
C ALA A 40 0.05 -16.17 -6.89
N VAL A 41 0.30 -15.68 -8.12
CA VAL A 41 0.13 -14.25 -8.46
C VAL A 41 -1.28 -13.80 -8.16
N SER A 42 -2.28 -14.59 -8.55
CA SER A 42 -3.70 -14.26 -8.39
C SER A 42 -4.10 -14.21 -6.93
N ALA A 43 -3.72 -15.22 -6.15
CA ALA A 43 -4.03 -15.29 -4.72
C ALA A 43 -3.34 -14.18 -3.93
N LEU A 44 -2.09 -13.85 -4.27
CA LEU A 44 -1.34 -12.76 -3.64
C LEU A 44 -1.89 -11.40 -4.04
N PHE A 45 -2.24 -11.21 -5.32
CA PHE A 45 -2.80 -9.96 -5.82
C PHE A 45 -4.18 -9.71 -5.21
N ALA A 46 -5.07 -10.70 -5.13
CA ALA A 46 -6.36 -10.54 -4.44
C ALA A 46 -6.21 -10.10 -2.97
N GLN A 47 -5.21 -10.65 -2.26
CA GLN A 47 -4.87 -10.21 -0.90
C GLN A 47 -4.32 -8.79 -0.87
N PHE A 48 -3.45 -8.45 -1.83
CA PHE A 48 -2.90 -7.11 -2.01
C PHE A 48 -4.02 -6.07 -2.16
N ILE A 49 -4.96 -6.30 -3.09
CA ILE A 49 -6.12 -5.45 -3.33
C ILE A 49 -6.91 -5.20 -2.05
N ASN A 50 -7.26 -6.26 -1.31
CA ASN A 50 -8.01 -6.13 -0.06
C ASN A 50 -7.25 -5.29 0.97
N CYS A 51 -5.92 -5.47 1.05
CA CYS A 51 -5.07 -4.71 1.93
C CYS A 51 -4.99 -3.23 1.51
N THR A 52 -4.93 -2.92 0.21
CA THR A 52 -4.90 -1.56 -0.35
C THR A 52 -6.09 -0.75 0.12
N TYR A 53 -7.31 -1.26 -0.08
CA TYR A 53 -8.53 -0.56 0.35
C TYR A 53 -8.55 -0.27 1.86
N ARG A 54 -8.08 -1.22 2.67
CA ARG A 54 -8.03 -1.06 4.13
C ARG A 54 -6.96 -0.05 4.55
N SER A 55 -5.78 -0.09 3.92
CA SER A 55 -4.69 0.85 4.22
C SER A 55 -5.11 2.28 3.89
N TYR A 56 -5.63 2.51 2.69
CA TYR A 56 -6.04 3.86 2.26
C TYR A 56 -7.15 4.44 3.12
N ALA A 57 -8.18 3.66 3.44
CA ALA A 57 -9.25 4.11 4.32
C ALA A 57 -8.77 4.41 5.75
N LEU A 58 -7.69 3.78 6.21
CA LEU A 58 -7.04 4.12 7.47
C LEU A 58 -6.22 5.38 7.31
N GLU A 59 -5.27 5.41 6.38
CA GLU A 59 -4.40 6.55 6.09
C GLU A 59 -5.18 7.85 5.99
N GLU A 60 -6.24 7.89 5.19
CA GLU A 60 -7.06 9.09 4.99
C GLU A 60 -7.72 9.62 6.27
N ARG A 61 -8.03 8.74 7.23
CA ARG A 61 -8.52 9.15 8.57
C ARG A 61 -7.40 9.75 9.43
N TRP A 62 -6.14 9.37 9.15
CA TRP A 62 -4.94 9.83 9.85
C TRP A 62 -4.33 11.12 9.30
N LEU A 63 -4.71 11.54 8.08
CA LEU A 63 -4.22 12.77 7.43
C LEU A 63 -4.69 14.10 8.06
N SER A 64 -5.13 14.08 9.33
CA SER A 64 -5.58 15.29 10.04
C SER A 64 -4.47 16.33 10.26
N ALA A 65 -3.20 15.88 10.27
CA ALA A 65 -2.03 16.74 10.43
C ALA A 65 -1.51 17.34 9.12
N TRP A 66 -2.03 16.91 7.96
CA TRP A 66 -1.59 17.39 6.64
C TRP A 66 -2.31 18.67 6.23
N THR A 67 -1.69 19.45 5.34
CA THR A 67 -2.39 20.58 4.73
C THR A 67 -3.57 20.06 3.90
N PRO A 68 -4.66 20.85 3.74
CA PRO A 68 -5.79 20.43 2.91
C PRO A 68 -5.38 20.05 1.48
N LEU A 69 -4.42 20.77 0.90
CA LEU A 69 -3.93 20.54 -0.45
C LEU A 69 -3.19 19.21 -0.58
N ASP A 70 -2.27 18.92 0.35
CA ASP A 70 -1.50 17.68 0.34
C ASP A 70 -2.40 16.47 0.61
N ARG A 71 -3.36 16.62 1.55
CA ARG A 71 -4.35 15.57 1.84
C ARG A 71 -5.19 15.24 0.61
N GLU A 72 -5.70 16.24 -0.09
CA GLU A 72 -6.48 16.02 -1.31
C GLU A 72 -5.66 15.39 -2.43
N ALA A 73 -4.39 15.77 -2.57
CA ALA A 73 -3.49 15.15 -3.54
C ALA A 73 -3.29 13.66 -3.24
N HIS A 74 -3.08 13.30 -1.97
CA HIS A 74 -2.91 11.92 -1.53
C HIS A 74 -4.17 11.08 -1.77
N VAL A 75 -5.35 11.60 -1.42
CA VAL A 75 -6.65 10.93 -1.67
C VAL A 75 -6.91 10.73 -3.17
N ARG A 76 -6.53 11.69 -4.02
CA ARG A 76 -6.62 11.51 -5.48
C ARG A 76 -5.71 10.40 -5.98
N GLU A 77 -4.50 10.28 -5.42
CA GLU A 77 -3.58 9.20 -5.74
C GLU A 77 -4.15 7.84 -5.34
N HIS A 78 -4.72 7.71 -4.13
CA HIS A 78 -5.45 6.50 -3.71
C HIS A 78 -6.59 6.14 -4.66
N THR A 79 -7.36 7.15 -5.10
CA THR A 79 -8.49 6.95 -6.02
C THR A 79 -7.99 6.37 -7.35
N HIS A 80 -6.94 6.96 -7.91
CA HIS A 80 -6.31 6.47 -9.15
C HIS A 80 -5.79 5.03 -9.01
N LEU A 81 -5.14 4.71 -7.88
CA LEU A 81 -4.62 3.38 -7.61
C LEU A 81 -5.75 2.35 -7.45
N ILE A 82 -6.88 2.72 -6.83
CA ILE A 82 -8.08 1.88 -6.74
C ILE A 82 -8.68 1.60 -8.12
N GLU A 83 -8.78 2.60 -8.99
CA GLU A 83 -9.28 2.44 -10.36
C GLU A 83 -8.38 1.49 -11.17
N LEU A 84 -7.06 1.68 -11.10
CA LEU A 84 -6.09 0.77 -11.73
C LEU A 84 -6.23 -0.66 -11.22
N THR A 85 -6.48 -0.82 -9.91
CA THR A 85 -6.70 -2.14 -9.30
C THR A 85 -7.94 -2.83 -9.89
N THR A 86 -9.01 -2.06 -10.08
CA THR A 86 -10.27 -2.56 -10.64
C THR A 86 -10.10 -2.98 -12.10
N GLU A 87 -9.39 -2.17 -12.89
CA GLU A 87 -9.06 -2.50 -14.29
C GLU A 87 -8.27 -3.82 -14.37
N LEU A 88 -7.23 -3.97 -13.55
CA LEU A 88 -6.41 -5.18 -13.50
C LEU A 88 -7.22 -6.41 -13.09
N TYR A 89 -8.15 -6.27 -12.14
CA TYR A 89 -9.02 -7.37 -11.71
C TYR A 89 -9.99 -7.79 -12.83
N MET A 90 -10.56 -6.85 -13.58
CA MET A 90 -11.45 -7.17 -14.70
C MET A 90 -10.68 -7.84 -15.85
N ASN A 91 -9.45 -7.40 -16.12
CA ASN A 91 -8.56 -8.02 -17.10
C ASN A 91 -8.13 -9.43 -16.68
N PHE A 92 -7.91 -9.64 -15.38
CA PHE A 92 -7.58 -10.95 -14.82
C PHE A 92 -8.65 -11.99 -15.10
N MET A 93 -9.92 -11.62 -14.96
CA MET A 93 -11.04 -12.51 -15.25
C MET A 93 -11.21 -12.84 -16.75
N ALA A 94 -10.49 -12.14 -17.63
CA ALA A 94 -10.63 -12.25 -19.08
C ALA A 94 -9.47 -13.01 -19.77
N ASP A 95 -8.21 -12.87 -19.32
CA ASP A 95 -7.04 -13.58 -19.90
C ASP A 95 -5.86 -13.71 -18.90
N ASP A 96 -5.48 -14.94 -18.59
CA ASP A 96 -4.47 -15.29 -17.57
C ASP A 96 -3.03 -14.84 -17.94
N ARG A 97 -2.66 -14.84 -19.22
CA ARG A 97 -1.26 -14.61 -19.66
C ARG A 97 -0.87 -13.14 -19.70
N LEU A 98 -1.78 -12.26 -20.09
CA LEU A 98 -1.57 -10.81 -20.06
C LEU A 98 -1.56 -10.27 -18.63
N THR A 99 -2.12 -11.03 -17.68
CA THR A 99 -2.31 -10.57 -16.32
C THR A 99 -1.02 -10.49 -15.52
N CYS A 100 -0.10 -11.46 -15.61
CA CYS A 100 1.17 -11.39 -14.87
C CYS A 100 2.01 -10.17 -15.27
N ALA A 101 2.11 -9.88 -16.57
CA ALA A 101 2.85 -8.72 -17.07
C ALA A 101 2.19 -7.40 -16.65
N SER A 102 0.85 -7.32 -16.70
CA SER A 102 0.09 -6.13 -16.33
C SER A 102 0.16 -5.85 -14.82
N ILE A 103 0.01 -6.90 -13.99
CA ILE A 103 0.17 -6.81 -12.52
C ILE A 103 1.60 -6.39 -12.17
N ARG A 104 2.60 -7.01 -12.80
CA ARG A 104 4.00 -6.63 -12.59
C ARG A 104 4.21 -5.15 -12.85
N ARG A 105 3.77 -4.69 -14.02
CA ARG A 105 3.92 -3.30 -14.45
C ARG A 105 3.24 -2.35 -13.47
N ALA A 106 2.02 -2.64 -13.06
CA ALA A 106 1.29 -1.81 -12.10
C ALA A 106 1.99 -1.75 -10.73
N LEU A 107 2.52 -2.89 -10.26
CA LEU A 107 3.29 -2.93 -9.00
C LEU A 107 4.56 -2.09 -9.10
N GLU A 108 5.33 -2.21 -10.18
CA GLU A 108 6.60 -1.51 -10.36
C GLU A 108 6.43 -0.01 -10.62
N GLU A 109 5.45 0.37 -11.44
CA GLU A 109 5.29 1.75 -11.93
C GLU A 109 4.39 2.62 -11.04
N ALA A 110 3.45 2.02 -10.29
CA ALA A 110 2.43 2.76 -9.54
C ALA A 110 2.41 2.42 -8.04
N PHE A 111 2.12 1.17 -7.69
CA PHE A 111 1.85 0.82 -6.28
C PHE A 111 3.08 0.88 -5.38
N LEU A 112 4.18 0.22 -5.75
CA LEU A 112 5.37 0.17 -4.90
C LEU A 112 6.02 1.55 -4.70
N PRO A 113 6.14 2.41 -5.74
CA PRO A 113 6.59 3.78 -5.54
C PRO A 113 5.73 4.56 -4.54
N HIS A 114 4.40 4.44 -4.62
CA HIS A 114 3.49 5.08 -3.68
C HIS A 114 3.72 4.58 -2.24
N ILE A 115 3.72 3.26 -2.04
CA ILE A 115 3.92 2.63 -0.72
C ILE A 115 5.26 3.04 -0.09
N PHE A 116 6.35 3.00 -0.87
CA PHE A 116 7.69 3.26 -0.34
C PHE A 116 7.99 4.73 -0.09
N ILE A 117 7.39 5.64 -0.86
CA ILE A 117 7.74 7.06 -0.85
C ILE A 117 6.67 7.89 -0.11
N ARG A 118 5.38 7.65 -0.40
CA ARG A 118 4.27 8.44 0.11
C ARG A 118 3.75 7.86 1.43
N ASP A 119 3.37 6.59 1.46
CA ASP A 119 2.74 6.00 2.66
C ASP A 119 3.75 5.90 3.81
N ARG A 120 5.01 5.59 3.49
CA ARG A 120 6.09 5.56 4.49
C ARG A 120 6.33 6.92 5.14
N ALA A 121 6.02 8.03 4.47
CA ALA A 121 6.13 9.37 5.06
C ALA A 121 5.05 9.63 6.13
N LEU A 122 3.98 8.82 6.17
CA LEU A 122 2.94 8.85 7.21
C LEU A 122 3.37 8.16 8.49
N LEU A 123 4.35 7.26 8.43
CA LEU A 123 4.83 6.55 9.60
C LEU A 123 5.84 7.43 10.34
N PRO A 124 5.69 7.63 11.67
CA PRO A 124 6.68 8.34 12.45
C PRO A 124 8.06 7.71 12.24
N CYS A 125 9.05 8.53 11.89
CA CYS A 125 10.45 8.14 11.96
C CYS A 125 10.77 7.77 13.41
N HIS A 126 10.69 6.49 13.77
CA HIS A 126 11.34 5.98 14.98
C HIS A 126 12.85 5.95 14.75
N HIS A 127 13.46 7.14 14.62
CA HIS A 127 14.88 7.30 14.78
C HIS A 127 15.15 7.49 16.26
N THR A 128 15.67 6.42 16.86
CA THR A 128 16.57 6.38 18.01
C THR A 128 17.11 7.75 18.42
N VAL A 129 16.64 8.26 19.56
CA VAL A 129 17.42 9.18 20.38
C VAL A 129 17.42 8.63 21.80
N SER A 130 18.42 7.81 22.10
CA SER A 130 18.86 7.56 23.48
C SER A 130 20.06 8.46 23.76
N PRO A 131 20.07 9.23 24.84
CA PRO A 131 21.18 9.27 25.77
C PRO A 131 21.12 8.10 26.76
#